data_AF-H0F7V4-F1
#
_entry.id   AF-H0F7V4-F1
#
_cell.length_a   1.000
_cell.length_b   1.000
_cell.length_c   1.000
_cell.angle_alpha   90.00
_cell.angle_beta   90.00
_cell.angle_gamma   90.00
#
_symmetry.space_group_name_H-M   'P 1'
#
loop_
_entity.id
_entity.type
_entity.pdbx_description
1 polymer ?
#
loop_
_entity_poly.entity_id
_entity_poly.type
_entity_poly.pdbx_seq_one_letter_code
_entity_poly.pdbx_strand_id
1 'polypeptide(L)'
;MPYVARFSSGAASRSAVFAPLGRLRYLLLVLLLALAACGSRVELFSAANESEANEVLSVLLDAGISAQKATTKTGVAVSVDGQQVARALDILRARGLPRERFDGMGQIFRKEGLVSSPMEERARYIYALSQELTNTLSQMDGVLAARVHVVLPERGGVGETTTPSTAAVFIKHQTGYNLDALQPQIRKLVTHAIPGLTEDRVSIVLVSAQPAAASAAGGSATRQVMGIEVAEGSAGTLAALLGALALLALALAAAVGWLLWRYGRPAGITPLRREPSAEARGS
;
A
#
# COMPACT_ATOMS: atom_id res chain seq x y z
N MET A 1 0.06 85.89 -19.77
CA MET A 1 -0.75 85.62 -18.57
C MET A 1 -2.23 85.67 -18.98
N PRO A 2 -3.11 84.79 -18.50
CA PRO A 2 -3.22 83.33 -18.65
C PRO A 2 -4.53 82.98 -19.43
N TYR A 3 -4.82 81.77 -19.90
CA TYR A 3 -5.45 80.71 -19.10
C TYR A 3 -5.56 79.44 -19.96
N VAL A 4 -4.88 78.37 -19.51
CA VAL A 4 -4.97 77.02 -20.07
C VAL A 4 -6.00 76.26 -19.23
N ALA A 5 -7.12 75.86 -19.83
CA ALA A 5 -8.08 74.97 -19.19
C ALA A 5 -7.82 73.52 -19.62
N ARG A 6 -7.21 72.76 -18.70
CA ARG A 6 -7.02 71.30 -18.76
C ARG A 6 -8.38 70.59 -18.81
N PHE A 7 -8.57 69.72 -19.81
CA PHE A 7 -9.49 68.59 -19.67
C PHE A 7 -8.79 67.50 -18.85
N SER A 8 -9.17 67.33 -17.58
CA SER A 8 -8.82 66.13 -16.83
C SER A 8 -9.79 65.00 -17.20
N SER A 9 -9.27 64.01 -17.91
CA SER A 9 -9.95 62.73 -18.11
C SER A 9 -9.94 62.01 -16.75
N GLY A 10 -11.08 62.00 -16.06
CA GLY A 10 -11.34 61.12 -14.93
C GLY A 10 -11.58 59.70 -15.40
N ALA A 11 -10.56 59.05 -15.96
CA ALA A 11 -10.59 57.62 -16.24
C ALA A 11 -10.52 56.87 -14.91
N ALA A 12 -11.68 56.36 -14.51
CA ALA A 12 -11.92 55.60 -13.30
C ALA A 12 -10.84 54.53 -13.05
N SER A 13 -10.21 54.58 -11.87
CA SER A 13 -9.40 53.51 -11.29
C SER A 13 -10.28 52.29 -10.95
N ARG A 14 -10.74 51.57 -11.97
CA ARG A 14 -11.59 50.36 -11.83
C ARG A 14 -10.80 49.06 -11.67
N SER A 15 -9.47 49.10 -11.60
CA SER A 15 -8.61 47.91 -11.67
C SER A 15 -8.24 47.29 -10.31
N ALA A 16 -8.55 47.91 -9.17
CA ALA A 16 -8.05 47.43 -7.87
C ALA A 16 -8.92 46.36 -7.18
N VAL A 17 -10.17 46.15 -7.60
CA VAL A 17 -11.12 45.28 -6.85
C VAL A 17 -11.07 43.81 -7.29
N PHE A 18 -10.49 43.50 -8.46
CA PHE A 18 -10.50 42.13 -9.03
C PHE A 18 -9.26 41.28 -8.69
N ALA A 19 -8.19 41.87 -8.14
CA ALA A 19 -6.97 41.15 -7.79
C ALA A 19 -7.09 40.13 -6.62
N PRO A 20 -7.85 40.37 -5.53
CA PRO A 20 -7.88 39.43 -4.40
C PRO A 20 -8.71 38.17 -4.70
N LEU A 21 -9.72 38.25 -5.57
CA LEU A 21 -10.55 37.09 -5.94
C LEU A 21 -9.76 36.05 -6.76
N GLY A 22 -8.84 36.49 -7.63
CA GLY A 22 -8.01 35.59 -8.43
C GLY A 22 -7.01 34.78 -7.60
N ARG A 23 -6.42 35.40 -6.56
CA ARG A 23 -5.49 34.75 -5.64
C ARG A 23 -6.18 33.73 -4.73
N LEU A 24 -7.37 34.06 -4.23
CA LEU A 24 -8.17 33.14 -3.43
C LEU A 24 -8.58 31.89 -4.23
N ARG A 25 -8.87 32.06 -5.53
CA ARG A 25 -9.23 30.96 -6.43
C ARG A 25 -8.07 29.99 -6.66
N TYR A 26 -6.86 30.50 -6.86
CA TYR A 26 -5.66 29.67 -7.01
C TYR A 26 -5.35 28.90 -5.72
N LEU A 27 -5.48 29.55 -4.56
CA LEU A 27 -5.31 28.91 -3.25
C LEU A 27 -6.32 27.79 -3.00
N LEU A 28 -7.60 28.01 -3.34
CA LEU A 28 -8.65 26.99 -3.18
C LEU A 28 -8.41 25.79 -4.11
N LEU A 29 -7.97 26.02 -5.35
CA LEU A 29 -7.68 24.98 -6.32
C LEU A 29 -6.47 24.13 -5.90
N VAL A 30 -5.40 24.77 -5.42
CA VAL A 30 -4.23 24.08 -4.87
C VAL A 30 -4.60 23.28 -3.62
N LEU A 31 -5.44 23.83 -2.74
CA LEU A 31 -5.93 23.14 -1.55
C LEU A 31 -6.75 21.90 -1.91
N LEU A 32 -7.66 22.01 -2.88
CA LEU A 32 -8.49 20.89 -3.34
C LEU A 32 -7.66 19.79 -4.03
N LEU A 33 -6.65 20.16 -4.82
CA LEU A 33 -5.68 19.23 -5.40
C LEU A 33 -4.84 18.53 -4.31
N ALA A 34 -4.43 19.27 -3.27
CA ALA A 34 -3.70 18.71 -2.14
C ALA A 34 -4.56 17.72 -1.32
N LEU A 35 -5.85 17.99 -1.14
CA LEU A 35 -6.77 17.10 -0.42
C LEU A 35 -7.09 15.83 -1.22
N ALA A 36 -7.16 15.91 -2.56
CA ALA A 36 -7.37 14.75 -3.41
C ALA A 36 -6.15 13.82 -3.50
N ALA A 37 -4.97 14.28 -3.10
CA ALA A 37 -3.74 13.49 -3.07
C ALA A 37 -3.59 12.59 -1.82
N CYS A 38 -4.49 12.69 -0.84
CA CYS A 38 -4.51 11.78 0.31
C CYS A 38 -5.16 10.45 -0.09
N GLY A 39 -4.36 9.53 -0.63
CA GLY A 39 -4.75 8.13 -0.84
C GLY A 39 -5.12 7.44 0.47
N SER A 40 -6.19 6.65 0.46
CA SER A 40 -6.56 5.81 1.60
C SER A 40 -5.52 4.69 1.74
N ARG A 41 -4.79 4.70 2.87
CA ARG A 41 -3.92 3.59 3.23
C ARG A 41 -4.75 2.42 3.75
N VAL A 42 -4.38 1.23 3.32
CA VAL A 42 -5.00 -0.03 3.72
C VAL A 42 -3.97 -0.83 4.50
N GLU A 43 -4.38 -1.37 5.64
CA GLU A 43 -3.57 -2.30 6.43
C GLU A 43 -3.44 -3.64 5.68
N LEU A 44 -2.20 -4.04 5.39
CA LEU A 44 -1.93 -5.32 4.73
C LEU A 44 -1.70 -6.45 5.72
N PHE A 45 -0.96 -6.14 6.77
CA PHE A 45 -0.36 -7.15 7.63
C PHE A 45 -0.22 -6.62 9.05
N SER A 46 -0.55 -7.46 10.03
CA SER A 46 -0.32 -7.19 11.45
C SER A 46 0.69 -8.19 11.99
N ALA A 47 1.92 -7.73 12.22
CA ALA A 47 2.99 -8.48 12.85
C ALA A 47 2.82 -8.51 14.37
N ALA A 48 3.17 -9.65 14.99
CA ALA A 48 3.21 -9.73 16.45
C ALA A 48 4.51 -9.14 17.03
N ASN A 49 5.57 -9.07 16.22
CA ASN A 49 6.86 -8.54 16.63
C ASN A 49 7.37 -7.48 15.63
N GLU A 50 8.29 -6.64 16.09
CA GLU A 50 8.82 -5.55 15.25
C GLU A 50 9.75 -6.05 14.14
N SER A 51 10.45 -7.16 14.36
CA SER A 51 11.39 -7.73 13.38
C SER A 51 10.68 -8.18 12.09
N GLU A 52 9.55 -8.88 12.22
CA GLU A 52 8.72 -9.36 11.11
C GLU A 52 8.10 -8.18 10.35
N ALA A 53 7.66 -7.13 11.06
CA ALA A 53 7.20 -5.91 10.42
C ALA A 53 8.32 -5.20 9.63
N ASN A 54 9.54 -5.17 10.17
CA ASN A 54 10.69 -4.56 9.49
C ASN A 54 11.10 -5.37 8.25
N GLU A 55 11.02 -6.70 8.29
CA GLU A 55 11.28 -7.57 7.13
C GLU A 55 10.26 -7.29 6.01
N VAL A 56 8.97 -7.31 6.33
CA VAL A 56 7.89 -6.98 5.39
C VAL A 56 8.06 -5.57 4.83
N LEU A 57 8.37 -4.59 5.68
CA LEU A 57 8.59 -3.21 5.27
C LEU A 57 9.76 -3.09 4.28
N SER A 58 10.88 -3.74 4.56
CA SER A 58 12.08 -3.68 3.72
C SER A 58 11.81 -4.28 2.33
N VAL A 59 11.13 -5.42 2.27
CA VAL A 59 10.75 -6.06 1.00
C VAL A 59 9.83 -5.18 0.16
N LEU A 60 8.87 -4.50 0.78
CA LEU A 60 7.96 -3.60 0.07
C LEU A 60 8.68 -2.35 -0.44
N LEU A 61 9.53 -1.74 0.38
CA LEU A 61 10.31 -0.55 0.00
C LEU A 61 11.29 -0.86 -1.13
N ASP A 62 12.00 -1.99 -1.06
CA ASP A 62 12.92 -2.44 -2.12
C ASP A 62 12.20 -2.67 -3.45
N ALA A 63 10.93 -3.08 -3.40
CA ALA A 63 10.10 -3.26 -4.58
C ALA A 63 9.41 -1.97 -5.06
N GLY A 64 9.73 -0.82 -4.45
CA GLY A 64 9.20 0.50 -4.79
C GLY A 64 7.78 0.76 -4.30
N ILE A 65 7.26 -0.04 -3.37
CA ILE A 65 5.95 0.13 -2.76
C ILE A 65 6.08 1.02 -1.53
N SER A 66 5.30 2.10 -1.49
CA SER A 66 5.26 2.97 -0.32
C SER A 66 4.49 2.27 0.81
N ALA A 67 5.24 1.68 1.73
CA ALA A 67 4.72 1.00 2.91
C ALA A 67 5.06 1.77 4.18
N GLN A 68 4.18 1.66 5.18
CA GLN A 68 4.36 2.33 6.47
C GLN A 68 4.02 1.44 7.64
N LYS A 69 4.83 1.58 8.69
CA LYS A 69 4.68 0.89 9.96
C LYS A 69 3.84 1.75 10.92
N ALA A 70 2.83 1.16 11.54
CA ALA A 70 2.05 1.76 12.60
C ALA A 70 1.99 0.83 13.81
N THR A 71 2.27 1.35 15.00
CA THR A 71 2.14 0.58 16.24
C THR A 71 0.67 0.46 16.64
N THR A 72 0.19 -0.76 16.83
CA THR A 72 -1.19 -1.05 17.26
C THR A 72 -1.19 -1.64 18.67
N LYS A 73 -2.38 -1.79 19.28
CA LYS A 73 -2.51 -2.37 20.63
C LYS A 73 -2.02 -3.83 20.72
N THR A 74 -2.02 -4.55 19.59
CA THR A 74 -1.73 -5.99 19.50
C THR A 74 -0.40 -6.29 18.82
N GLY A 75 0.37 -5.26 18.42
CA GLY A 75 1.65 -5.43 17.75
C GLY A 75 1.96 -4.29 16.79
N VAL A 76 2.43 -4.65 15.59
CA VAL A 76 2.92 -3.70 14.59
C VAL A 76 2.24 -3.98 13.26
N ALA A 77 1.51 -3.00 12.73
CA ALA A 77 0.84 -3.11 11.45
C ALA A 77 1.67 -2.48 10.33
N VAL A 78 1.63 -3.08 9.15
CA VAL A 78 2.20 -2.54 7.90
C VAL A 78 1.05 -2.21 6.96
N SER A 79 1.01 -0.96 6.51
CA SER A 79 0.00 -0.42 5.60
C SER A 79 0.61 0.05 4.29
N VAL A 80 -0.13 -0.04 3.19
CA VAL A 80 0.25 0.49 1.86
C VAL A 80 -0.88 1.31 1.27
N ASP A 81 -0.60 2.02 0.18
CA ASP A 81 -1.64 2.65 -0.62
C ASP A 81 -2.63 1.60 -1.17
N GLY A 82 -3.94 1.88 -1.06
CA GLY A 82 -4.99 0.96 -1.53
C GLY A 82 -4.82 0.49 -2.96
N GLN A 83 -4.24 1.30 -3.86
CA GLN A 83 -3.98 0.93 -5.26
C GLN A 83 -2.85 -0.10 -5.41
N GLN A 84 -1.99 -0.25 -4.41
CA GLN A 84 -0.80 -1.10 -4.45
C GLN A 84 -0.95 -2.41 -3.68
N VAL A 85 -2.11 -2.65 -3.04
CA VAL A 85 -2.37 -3.83 -2.20
C VAL A 85 -2.14 -5.15 -2.94
N ALA A 86 -2.71 -5.32 -4.13
CA ALA A 86 -2.55 -6.55 -4.90
C ALA A 86 -1.08 -6.83 -5.23
N ARG A 87 -0.38 -5.82 -5.76
CA ARG A 87 1.04 -5.89 -6.09
C ARG A 87 1.90 -6.18 -4.84
N ALA A 88 1.59 -5.55 -3.71
CA ALA A 88 2.27 -5.78 -2.45
C ALA A 88 2.15 -7.23 -1.99
N LEU A 89 0.94 -7.80 -2.03
CA LEU A 89 0.70 -9.20 -1.67
C LEU A 89 1.45 -10.17 -2.58
N ASP A 90 1.49 -9.90 -3.89
CA ASP A 90 2.21 -10.74 -4.84
C ASP A 90 3.73 -10.74 -4.57
N ILE A 91 4.30 -9.58 -4.28
CA ILE A 91 5.73 -9.46 -3.92
C ILE A 91 6.02 -10.19 -2.61
N LEU A 92 5.18 -10.01 -1.59
CA LEU A 92 5.36 -10.70 -0.31
C LEU A 92 5.30 -12.22 -0.48
N ARG A 93 4.32 -12.73 -1.25
CA ARG A 93 4.20 -14.16 -1.57
C ARG A 93 5.41 -14.68 -2.34
N ALA A 94 5.94 -13.91 -3.29
CA ALA A 94 7.13 -14.29 -4.04
C ALA A 94 8.37 -14.40 -3.14
N ARG A 95 8.42 -13.63 -2.04
CA ARG A 95 9.47 -13.69 -1.03
C ARG A 95 9.15 -14.67 0.12
N GLY A 96 8.01 -15.36 0.10
CA GLY A 96 7.62 -16.31 1.15
C GLY A 96 7.16 -15.67 2.45
N LEU A 97 6.71 -14.41 2.40
CA LEU A 97 6.20 -13.68 3.55
C LEU A 97 4.66 -13.78 3.65
N PRO A 98 4.10 -13.81 4.87
CA PRO A 98 4.80 -13.88 6.16
C PRO A 98 5.42 -15.27 6.40
N ARG A 99 6.53 -15.32 7.15
CA ARG A 99 7.19 -16.58 7.48
C ARG A 99 6.32 -17.43 8.40
N GLU A 100 6.36 -18.75 8.22
CA GLU A 100 5.77 -19.66 9.20
C GLU A 100 6.47 -19.47 10.56
N ARG A 101 5.67 -19.42 11.63
CA ARG A 101 6.18 -19.37 13.00
C ARG A 101 6.37 -20.80 13.49
N PHE A 102 7.52 -21.06 14.09
CA PHE A 102 7.84 -22.35 14.68
C PHE A 102 7.77 -22.25 16.21
N ASP A 103 7.16 -23.24 16.84
CA ASP A 103 7.19 -23.34 18.29
C ASP A 103 8.57 -23.84 18.74
N GLY A 104 9.26 -23.03 19.55
CA GLY A 104 10.51 -23.46 20.15
C GLY A 104 10.31 -24.54 21.22
N MET A 105 11.36 -25.29 21.53
CA MET A 105 11.34 -26.37 22.54
C MET A 105 10.67 -25.93 23.84
N GLY A 106 10.98 -24.74 24.37
CA GLY A 106 10.42 -24.25 25.63
C GLY A 106 8.90 -24.07 25.65
N GLN A 107 8.22 -23.96 24.50
CA GLN A 107 6.76 -23.89 24.44
C GLN A 107 6.12 -25.29 24.45
N ILE A 108 6.76 -26.23 23.76
CA ILE A 108 6.28 -27.61 23.58
C ILE A 108 6.51 -28.43 24.86
N PHE A 109 7.56 -28.11 25.63
CA PHE A 109 7.91 -28.74 26.91
C PHE A 109 7.21 -28.16 28.14
N ARG A 110 6.22 -27.28 27.99
CA ARG A 110 5.38 -26.87 29.12
C ARG A 110 4.59 -28.08 29.62
N LYS A 111 4.92 -28.57 30.82
CA LYS A 111 4.21 -29.68 31.48
C LYS A 111 2.80 -29.22 31.85
N GLU A 112 1.81 -29.57 31.06
CA GLU A 112 0.41 -29.52 31.45
C GLU A 112 0.08 -30.80 32.23
N GLY A 113 0.37 -30.80 33.53
CA GLY A 113 0.08 -31.93 34.42
C GLY A 113 1.25 -32.36 35.31
N LEU A 114 0.92 -32.96 36.46
CA LEU A 114 1.89 -33.31 37.51
C LEU A 114 2.87 -34.44 37.09
N VAL A 115 2.55 -35.25 36.07
CA VAL A 115 3.43 -36.31 35.51
C VAL A 115 3.11 -36.51 34.02
N SER A 116 4.11 -36.46 33.13
CA SER A 116 3.95 -36.82 31.70
C SER A 116 4.22 -38.31 31.48
N SER A 117 3.51 -38.92 30.52
CA SER A 117 3.76 -40.33 30.15
C SER A 117 5.06 -40.47 29.32
N PRO A 118 5.74 -41.63 29.35
CA PRO A 118 6.92 -41.86 28.49
C PRO A 118 6.63 -41.68 26.98
N MET A 119 5.39 -41.96 26.55
CA MET A 119 4.97 -41.74 25.17
C MET A 119 4.84 -40.25 24.83
N GLU A 120 4.29 -39.45 25.75
CA GLU A 120 4.19 -38.00 25.58
C GLU A 120 5.56 -37.32 25.52
N GLU A 121 6.48 -37.69 26.42
CA GLU A 121 7.84 -37.14 26.44
C GLU A 121 8.56 -37.44 25.12
N ARG A 122 8.38 -38.65 24.61
CA ARG A 122 8.93 -39.08 23.32
C ARG A 122 8.31 -38.34 22.14
N ALA A 123 6.98 -38.24 22.07
CA ALA A 123 6.29 -37.52 21.01
C ALA A 123 6.73 -36.04 20.97
N ARG A 124 6.88 -35.45 22.16
CA ARG A 124 7.38 -34.10 22.33
C ARG A 124 8.82 -33.94 21.88
N TYR A 125 9.70 -34.88 22.21
CA TYR A 125 11.09 -34.88 21.74
C TYR A 125 11.18 -34.97 20.21
N ILE A 126 10.42 -35.86 19.58
CA ILE A 126 10.38 -36.00 18.11
C ILE A 126 9.86 -34.73 17.45
N TYR A 127 8.79 -34.14 17.99
CA TYR A 127 8.24 -32.90 17.47
C TYR A 127 9.24 -31.74 17.61
N ALA A 128 9.88 -31.61 18.77
CA ALA A 128 10.91 -30.60 19.00
C ALA A 128 12.08 -30.72 18.01
N LEU A 129 12.60 -31.94 17.80
CA LEU A 129 13.68 -32.19 16.85
C LEU A 129 13.27 -31.84 15.40
N SER A 130 12.02 -32.16 15.04
CA SER A 130 11.46 -31.83 13.73
C SER A 130 11.33 -30.31 13.53
N GLN A 131 10.90 -29.57 14.57
CA GLN A 131 10.80 -28.12 14.55
C GLN A 131 12.16 -27.42 14.48
N GLU A 132 13.14 -27.90 15.24
CA GLU A 132 14.50 -27.34 15.22
C GLU A 132 15.13 -27.47 13.83
N LEU A 133 15.07 -28.66 13.23
CA LEU A 133 15.57 -28.89 11.87
C LEU A 133 14.81 -28.07 10.84
N THR A 134 13.49 -27.96 10.98
CA THR A 134 12.66 -27.13 10.12
C THR A 134 13.08 -25.65 10.19
N ASN A 135 13.31 -25.13 11.39
CA ASN A 135 13.77 -23.77 11.61
C ASN A 135 15.15 -23.52 11.01
N THR A 136 16.11 -24.43 11.22
CA THR A 136 17.46 -24.33 10.65
C THR A 136 17.42 -24.31 9.11
N LEU A 137 16.69 -25.23 8.48
CA LEU A 137 16.60 -25.29 7.02
C LEU A 137 15.84 -24.08 6.44
N SER A 138 14.86 -23.54 7.17
CA SER A 138 14.11 -22.33 6.75
C SER A 138 14.94 -21.05 6.76
N GLN A 139 16.10 -21.05 7.43
CA GLN A 139 17.02 -19.92 7.46
C GLN A 139 18.03 -19.93 6.30
N MET A 140 18.09 -21.00 5.52
CA MET A 140 18.97 -21.08 4.36
C MET A 140 18.53 -20.13 3.24
N ASP A 141 19.49 -19.55 2.53
CA ASP A 141 19.23 -18.62 1.44
C ASP A 141 18.40 -19.28 0.33
N GLY A 142 17.38 -18.57 -0.13
CA GLY A 142 16.46 -19.05 -1.16
C GLY A 142 15.40 -20.03 -0.66
N VAL A 143 15.42 -20.48 0.60
CA VAL A 143 14.34 -21.29 1.16
C VAL A 143 13.15 -20.40 1.53
N LEU A 144 11.97 -20.78 1.02
CA LEU A 144 10.70 -20.10 1.31
C LEU A 144 9.93 -20.80 2.42
N ALA A 145 9.99 -22.13 2.44
CA ALA A 145 9.41 -22.96 3.49
C ALA A 145 10.18 -24.28 3.53
N ALA A 146 10.44 -24.78 4.74
CA ALA A 146 10.93 -26.12 4.95
C ALA A 146 9.97 -26.89 5.86
N ARG A 147 9.92 -28.21 5.73
CA ARG A 147 9.28 -29.11 6.69
C ARG A 147 10.08 -30.39 6.82
N VAL A 148 10.33 -30.78 8.06
CA VAL A 148 11.05 -32.02 8.38
C VAL A 148 10.15 -32.92 9.21
N HIS A 149 10.01 -34.16 8.78
CA HIS A 149 9.33 -35.21 9.52
C HIS A 149 10.34 -36.26 9.94
N VAL A 150 10.50 -36.43 11.24
CA VAL A 150 11.43 -37.39 11.84
C VAL A 150 10.65 -38.56 12.41
N VAL A 151 11.11 -39.78 12.13
CA VAL A 151 10.62 -41.01 12.75
C VAL A 151 11.79 -41.67 13.45
N LEU A 152 11.65 -41.93 14.75
CA LEU A 152 12.68 -42.58 15.57
C LEU A 152 12.22 -44.00 15.99
N PRO A 153 13.15 -44.97 16.11
CA PRO A 153 12.89 -46.34 16.59
C PRO A 153 12.25 -46.35 17.97
N GLU A 154 11.17 -47.11 18.15
CA GLU A 154 10.69 -47.44 19.49
C GLU A 154 11.80 -48.14 20.28
N ARG A 155 11.84 -47.92 21.60
CA ARG A 155 12.77 -48.66 22.47
C ARG A 155 12.25 -50.10 22.53
N GLY A 156 12.72 -50.95 21.63
CA GLY A 156 12.37 -52.36 21.59
C GLY A 156 12.83 -53.07 22.86
N GLY A 157 12.17 -54.18 23.20
CA GLY A 157 12.63 -55.08 24.24
C GLY A 157 14.00 -55.66 23.89
N VAL A 158 14.71 -56.21 24.88
CA VAL A 158 15.97 -56.93 24.64
C VAL A 158 15.72 -58.07 23.65
N GLY A 159 16.25 -57.96 22.43
CA GLY A 159 16.12 -58.96 21.36
C GLY A 159 15.18 -58.59 20.20
N GLU A 160 14.49 -57.44 20.23
CA GLU A 160 13.69 -56.97 19.11
C GLU A 160 14.51 -56.18 18.08
N THR A 161 14.22 -56.39 16.79
CA THR A 161 14.75 -55.58 15.70
C THR A 161 14.08 -54.21 15.73
N THR A 162 14.83 -53.17 16.07
CA THR A 162 14.32 -51.80 16.09
C THR A 162 14.19 -51.24 14.67
N THR A 163 13.06 -50.57 14.40
CA THR A 163 12.85 -49.86 13.12
C THR A 163 13.88 -48.74 12.98
N PRO A 164 14.67 -48.67 11.89
CA PRO A 164 15.69 -47.64 11.75
C PRO A 164 15.09 -46.24 11.73
N SER A 165 15.86 -45.24 12.19
CA SER A 165 15.47 -43.83 12.09
C SER A 165 15.30 -43.44 10.62
N THR A 166 14.28 -42.66 10.30
CA THR A 166 14.04 -42.12 8.95
C THR A 166 13.67 -40.65 9.01
N ALA A 167 14.00 -39.89 7.96
CA ALA A 167 13.62 -38.50 7.83
C ALA A 167 13.08 -38.19 6.43
N ALA A 168 12.02 -37.39 6.38
CA ALA A 168 11.51 -36.79 5.15
C ALA A 168 11.63 -35.27 5.24
N VAL A 169 12.26 -34.67 4.24
CA VAL A 169 12.56 -33.24 4.17
C VAL A 169 11.88 -32.68 2.92
N PHE A 170 11.02 -31.70 3.13
CA PHE A 170 10.39 -30.93 2.07
C PHE A 170 10.93 -29.51 2.11
N ILE A 171 11.36 -28.98 0.97
CA ILE A 171 11.85 -27.61 0.85
C ILE A 171 11.22 -26.96 -0.37
N LYS A 172 10.47 -25.88 -0.13
CA LYS A 172 10.05 -24.95 -1.17
C LYS A 172 11.07 -23.83 -1.28
N HIS A 173 11.53 -23.53 -2.49
CA HIS A 173 12.58 -22.54 -2.70
C HIS A 173 12.25 -21.52 -3.78
N GLN A 174 12.93 -20.37 -3.74
CA GLN A 174 12.81 -19.29 -4.71
C GLN A 174 13.27 -19.75 -6.09
N THR A 175 12.63 -19.21 -7.12
CA THR A 175 13.07 -19.36 -8.51
C THR A 175 14.46 -18.75 -8.68
N GLY A 176 15.38 -19.46 -9.33
CA GLY A 176 16.76 -19.01 -9.55
C GLY A 176 17.78 -19.47 -8.50
N TYR A 177 17.33 -20.00 -7.36
CA TYR A 177 18.22 -20.70 -6.42
C TYR A 177 18.31 -22.19 -6.79
N ASN A 178 19.54 -22.68 -6.96
CA ASN A 178 19.81 -24.09 -7.21
C ASN A 178 20.05 -24.82 -5.88
N LEU A 179 18.97 -25.24 -5.22
CA LEU A 179 19.08 -26.05 -4.00
C LEU A 179 19.43 -27.52 -4.29
N ASP A 180 19.28 -28.00 -5.53
CA ASP A 180 19.71 -29.35 -5.92
C ASP A 180 21.21 -29.56 -5.68
N ALA A 181 22.02 -28.52 -5.93
CA ALA A 181 23.46 -28.54 -5.64
C ALA A 181 23.77 -28.63 -4.14
N LEU A 182 22.88 -28.14 -3.27
CA LEU A 182 23.03 -28.18 -1.80
C LEU A 182 22.42 -29.44 -1.17
N GLN A 183 21.70 -30.25 -1.95
CA GLN A 183 21.03 -31.47 -1.47
C GLN A 183 21.95 -32.42 -0.67
N PRO A 184 23.22 -32.67 -1.05
CA PRO A 184 24.13 -33.51 -0.25
C PRO A 184 24.46 -32.89 1.12
N GLN A 185 24.57 -31.57 1.20
CA GLN A 185 24.87 -30.85 2.45
C GLN A 185 23.66 -30.84 3.37
N ILE A 186 22.46 -30.64 2.81
CA ILE A 186 21.18 -30.74 3.53
C ILE A 186 21.02 -32.16 4.09
N ARG A 187 21.28 -33.19 3.27
CA ARG A 187 21.26 -34.59 3.70
C ARG A 187 22.20 -34.82 4.87
N LYS A 188 23.45 -34.37 4.75
CA LYS A 188 24.48 -34.52 5.78
C LYS A 188 24.12 -33.82 7.09
N LEU A 189 23.55 -32.61 7.02
CA LEU A 189 23.05 -31.87 8.19
C LEU A 189 21.97 -32.67 8.91
N VAL A 190 20.97 -33.16 8.17
CA VAL A 190 19.84 -33.91 8.73
C VAL A 190 20.29 -35.24 9.33
N THR A 191 21.19 -35.97 8.67
CA THR A 191 21.73 -37.24 9.21
C THR A 191 22.51 -37.05 10.50
N HIS A 192 23.29 -35.96 10.63
CA HIS A 192 24.06 -35.70 11.85
C HIS A 192 23.22 -35.15 13.00
N ALA A 193 22.04 -34.58 12.71
CA ALA A 193 21.13 -34.08 13.73
C ALA A 193 20.26 -35.17 14.37
N ILE A 194 20.07 -36.31 13.70
CA ILE A 194 19.12 -37.35 14.12
C ILE A 194 19.88 -38.62 14.55
N PRO A 195 19.72 -39.08 15.81
CA PRO A 195 20.39 -40.28 16.28
C PRO A 195 20.05 -41.52 15.45
N GLY A 196 21.08 -42.25 15.01
CA GLY A 196 20.95 -43.50 14.28
C GLY A 196 20.38 -43.37 12.85
N LEU A 197 20.31 -42.15 12.30
CA LEU A 197 19.89 -41.92 10.93
C LEU A 197 21.06 -42.05 9.96
N THR A 198 20.84 -42.77 8.87
CA THR A 198 21.82 -42.96 7.79
C THR A 198 21.38 -42.22 6.52
N GLU A 199 22.34 -41.90 5.64
CA GLU A 199 22.09 -41.09 4.44
C GLU A 199 21.10 -41.71 3.46
N ASP A 200 21.02 -43.04 3.39
CA ASP A 200 20.06 -43.79 2.56
C ASP A 200 18.61 -43.67 3.05
N ARG A 201 18.41 -43.25 4.31
CA ARG A 201 17.10 -43.15 4.98
C ARG A 201 16.56 -41.72 5.05
N VAL A 202 17.15 -40.82 4.27
CA VAL A 202 16.68 -39.43 4.13
C VAL A 202 16.04 -39.24 2.76
N SER A 203 14.76 -38.89 2.74
CA SER A 203 14.08 -38.44 1.52
C SER A 203 14.07 -36.92 1.48
N ILE A 204 14.54 -36.33 0.39
CA ILE A 204 14.56 -34.87 0.20
C ILE A 204 13.77 -34.56 -1.06
N VAL A 205 12.76 -33.70 -0.92
CA VAL A 205 11.93 -33.20 -2.01
C VAL A 205 12.11 -31.68 -2.09
N LEU A 206 12.63 -31.23 -3.22
CA LEU A 206 12.81 -29.81 -3.52
C LEU A 206 11.73 -29.37 -4.52
N VAL A 207 11.06 -28.26 -4.21
CA VAL A 207 10.04 -27.67 -5.09
C VAL A 207 10.36 -26.21 -5.32
N SER A 208 10.60 -25.84 -6.58
CA SER A 208 10.75 -24.44 -6.95
C SER A 208 9.39 -23.74 -6.90
N ALA A 209 9.35 -22.53 -6.35
CA ALA A 209 8.18 -21.68 -6.44
C ALA A 209 7.88 -21.39 -7.91
N GLN A 210 6.68 -21.74 -8.36
CA GLN A 210 6.17 -21.21 -9.61
C GLN A 210 5.96 -19.70 -9.40
N PRO A 211 6.44 -18.83 -10.31
CA PRO A 211 5.95 -17.47 -10.33
C PRO A 211 4.43 -17.56 -10.44
N ALA A 212 3.70 -16.85 -9.57
CA ALA A 212 2.28 -16.65 -9.77
C ALA A 212 2.16 -16.16 -11.21
N ALA A 213 1.53 -16.95 -12.08
CA ALA A 213 1.32 -16.57 -13.47
C ALA A 213 0.83 -15.14 -13.41
N ALA A 214 1.63 -14.21 -13.92
CA ALA A 214 1.34 -12.79 -13.82
C ALA A 214 -0.10 -12.66 -14.27
N SER A 215 -1.02 -12.43 -13.34
CA SER A 215 -2.40 -12.24 -13.69
C SER A 215 -2.35 -11.04 -14.60
N ALA A 216 -2.53 -11.30 -15.89
CA ALA A 216 -2.90 -10.31 -16.87
C ALA A 216 -4.30 -9.83 -16.50
N ALA A 217 -4.43 -9.18 -15.35
CA ALA A 217 -5.63 -8.64 -14.72
C ALA A 217 -5.19 -8.07 -13.35
N GLY A 218 -5.16 -6.77 -13.08
CA GLY A 218 -5.78 -5.68 -13.79
C GLY A 218 -4.77 -4.70 -14.38
N GLY A 219 -4.84 -4.54 -15.71
CA GLY A 219 -4.85 -3.17 -16.20
C GLY A 219 -5.96 -2.46 -15.41
N SER A 220 -5.60 -1.42 -14.67
CA SER A 220 -6.57 -0.55 -14.01
C SER A 220 -7.72 -0.35 -14.98
N ALA A 221 -8.94 -0.73 -14.60
CA ALA A 221 -10.10 -0.45 -15.44
C ALA A 221 -10.14 1.07 -15.61
N THR A 222 -9.72 1.53 -16.77
CA THR A 222 -9.60 2.96 -17.05
C THR A 222 -10.99 3.43 -17.40
N ARG A 223 -11.58 4.26 -16.54
CA ARG A 223 -12.88 4.87 -16.77
C ARG A 223 -12.64 6.23 -17.42
N GLN A 224 -13.21 6.42 -18.61
CA GLN A 224 -13.11 7.68 -19.31
C GLN A 224 -14.00 8.73 -18.62
N VAL A 225 -13.39 9.79 -18.09
CA VAL A 225 -14.11 10.94 -17.50
C VAL A 225 -13.80 12.16 -18.37
N MET A 226 -14.81 12.67 -19.07
CA MET A 226 -14.70 13.87 -19.94
C MET A 226 -13.53 13.81 -20.94
N GLY A 227 -13.27 12.64 -21.51
CA GLY A 227 -12.23 12.43 -22.54
C GLY A 227 -10.84 12.08 -22.00
N ILE A 228 -10.62 12.13 -20.68
CA ILE A 228 -9.36 11.70 -20.06
C ILE A 228 -9.54 10.28 -19.49
N GLU A 229 -8.58 9.43 -19.78
CA GLU A 229 -8.47 8.07 -19.27
C GLU A 229 -7.95 8.10 -17.83
N VAL A 230 -8.80 7.72 -16.86
CA VAL A 230 -8.50 7.80 -15.42
C VAL A 230 -8.78 6.45 -14.76
N ALA A 231 -7.92 6.04 -13.81
CA ALA A 231 -8.11 4.82 -13.04
C ALA A 231 -9.46 4.86 -12.28
N GLU A 232 -10.20 3.74 -12.25
CA GLU A 232 -11.55 3.67 -11.67
C GLU A 232 -11.66 4.22 -10.24
N GLY A 233 -10.61 4.04 -9.42
CA GLY A 233 -10.56 4.56 -8.05
C GLY A 233 -10.47 6.09 -7.94
N SER A 234 -9.96 6.79 -8.96
CA SER A 234 -9.80 8.25 -8.98
C SER A 234 -10.78 8.95 -9.93
N ALA A 235 -11.57 8.20 -10.70
CA ALA A 235 -12.59 8.74 -11.60
C ALA A 235 -13.68 9.53 -10.83
N GLY A 236 -14.09 9.05 -9.66
CA GLY A 236 -15.11 9.71 -8.83
C GLY A 236 -14.63 11.02 -8.21
N THR A 237 -13.39 11.04 -7.70
CA THR A 237 -12.79 12.24 -7.11
C THR A 237 -12.50 13.31 -8.18
N LEU A 238 -12.03 12.89 -9.36
CA LEU A 238 -11.79 13.79 -10.49
C LEU A 238 -13.11 14.36 -11.05
N ALA A 239 -14.15 13.53 -11.20
CA ALA A 239 -15.47 14.01 -11.61
C ALA A 239 -16.07 15.00 -10.60
N ALA A 240 -15.93 14.73 -9.29
CA ALA A 240 -16.37 15.64 -8.24
C ALA A 240 -15.59 16.96 -8.25
N LEU A 241 -14.27 16.92 -8.48
CA LEU A 241 -13.43 18.11 -8.60
C LEU A 241 -13.80 18.95 -9.82
N LEU A 242 -13.95 18.34 -11.00
CA LEU A 242 -14.35 19.04 -12.21
C LEU A 242 -15.75 19.65 -12.07
N GLY A 243 -16.69 18.91 -11.46
CA GLY A 243 -18.02 19.40 -11.16
C GLY A 243 -17.99 20.60 -10.19
N ALA A 244 -17.22 20.52 -9.12
CA ALA A 244 -17.05 21.61 -8.16
C ALA A 244 -16.42 22.85 -8.83
N LEU A 245 -15.44 22.66 -9.71
CA LEU A 245 -14.80 23.74 -10.45
C LEU A 245 -15.75 24.41 -11.44
N ALA A 246 -16.59 23.63 -12.13
CA ALA A 246 -17.61 24.15 -13.04
C ALA A 246 -18.68 24.96 -12.28
N LEU A 247 -19.16 24.46 -11.14
CA LEU A 247 -20.12 25.18 -10.29
C LEU A 247 -19.53 26.49 -9.74
N LEU A 248 -18.26 26.47 -9.34
CA LEU A 248 -17.57 27.69 -8.87
C LEU A 248 -17.40 28.71 -10.00
N ALA A 249 -17.10 28.26 -11.21
CA ALA A 249 -17.02 29.13 -12.38
C ALA A 249 -18.38 29.79 -12.70
N LEU A 250 -19.47 29.01 -12.63
CA LEU A 250 -20.84 29.52 -12.82
C LEU A 250 -21.25 30.52 -11.72
N ALA A 251 -20.96 30.23 -10.45
CA ALA A 251 -21.24 31.15 -9.35
C ALA A 251 -20.50 32.48 -9.50
N LEU A 252 -19.25 32.46 -9.97
CA LEU A 252 -18.46 33.65 -10.25
C LEU A 252 -19.04 34.45 -11.43
N ALA A 253 -19.43 33.77 -12.52
CA ALA A 253 -20.07 34.44 -13.65
C ALA A 253 -21.39 35.12 -13.23
N ALA A 254 -22.19 34.45 -12.39
CA ALA A 254 -23.40 35.02 -11.82
C ALA A 254 -23.13 36.23 -10.91
N ALA A 255 -22.10 36.15 -10.06
CA ALA A 255 -21.71 37.26 -9.19
C ALA A 255 -21.23 38.49 -9.97
N VAL A 256 -20.43 38.29 -11.03
CA VAL A 256 -19.99 39.37 -11.93
C VAL A 256 -21.19 39.96 -12.68
N GLY A 257 -22.08 39.13 -13.22
CA GLY A 257 -23.30 39.59 -13.87
C GLY A 257 -24.19 40.41 -12.94
N TRP A 258 -24.36 39.96 -11.69
CA TRP A 258 -25.11 40.70 -10.67
C TRP A 258 -24.48 42.03 -10.30
N LEU A 259 -23.15 42.09 -10.16
CA LEU A 259 -22.41 43.33 -9.92
C LEU A 259 -22.54 44.31 -11.10
N LEU A 260 -22.43 43.84 -12.33
CA LEU A 260 -22.61 44.67 -13.53
C LEU A 260 -24.04 45.19 -13.63
N TRP A 261 -25.04 44.37 -13.30
CA TRP A 261 -26.44 44.81 -13.29
C TRP A 261 -26.71 45.86 -12.20
N ARG A 262 -26.12 45.68 -11.01
CA ARG A 262 -26.30 46.58 -9.86
C ARG A 262 -25.59 47.92 -10.04
N TYR A 263 -24.42 47.94 -10.67
CA TYR A 263 -23.62 49.16 -10.88
C TYR A 263 -23.72 49.76 -12.28
N GLY A 264 -24.42 49.10 -13.21
CA GLY A 264 -24.54 49.50 -14.61
C GLY A 264 -25.79 50.31 -14.96
N ARG A 265 -26.66 50.70 -14.00
CA ARG A 265 -27.80 51.56 -14.30
C ARG A 265 -27.33 52.99 -14.61
N PRO A 266 -27.49 53.51 -15.85
CA PRO A 266 -27.06 54.86 -16.19
C PRO A 266 -27.91 55.90 -15.46
N ALA A 267 -27.26 56.90 -14.88
CA ALA A 267 -27.93 58.07 -14.30
C ALA A 267 -28.78 58.75 -15.39
N GLY A 268 -30.05 59.02 -15.06
CA GLY A 268 -31.04 59.58 -15.98
C GLY A 268 -30.54 60.89 -16.62
N ILE A 269 -30.72 60.98 -17.93
CA ILE A 269 -30.40 62.16 -18.73
C ILE A 269 -31.41 63.25 -18.35
N THR A 270 -30.95 64.27 -17.63
CA THR A 270 -31.74 65.48 -17.36
C THR A 270 -31.95 66.23 -18.67
N PRO A 271 -33.20 66.45 -19.14
CA PRO A 271 -33.41 67.18 -20.38
C PRO A 271 -33.05 68.67 -20.20
N LEU A 272 -32.17 69.17 -21.06
CA LEU A 272 -31.80 70.59 -21.12
C LEU A 272 -33.01 71.42 -21.54
N ARG A 273 -33.44 72.32 -20.65
CA ARG A 273 -34.48 73.34 -20.88
C ARG A 273 -34.02 74.27 -22.01
N ARG A 274 -34.71 74.26 -23.15
CA ARG A 274 -34.53 75.27 -24.21
C ARG A 274 -35.11 76.60 -23.73
N GLU A 275 -34.28 77.63 -23.64
CA GLU A 275 -34.76 79.00 -23.54
C GLU A 275 -35.23 79.50 -24.93
N PRO A 276 -36.32 80.28 -25.01
CA PRO A 276 -36.78 80.83 -26.28
C PRO A 276 -35.95 82.07 -26.67
N SER A 277 -35.33 82.00 -27.85
CA SER A 277 -34.68 83.13 -28.52
C SER A 277 -35.73 84.10 -29.06
N ALA A 278 -35.60 85.37 -28.70
CA ALA A 278 -36.31 86.48 -29.31
C ALA A 278 -35.58 86.96 -30.57
N GLU A 279 -36.29 87.10 -31.70
CA GLU A 279 -36.03 88.04 -32.81
C GLU A 279 -37.20 87.89 -33.83
N ALA A 280 -38.14 88.83 -33.96
CA ALA A 280 -38.09 90.10 -34.69
C ALA A 280 -38.06 89.98 -36.24
N ARG A 281 -39.20 90.23 -36.91
CA ARG A 281 -39.42 91.28 -37.95
C ARG A 281 -40.67 91.04 -38.82
N GLY A 282 -41.50 92.09 -38.92
CA GLY A 282 -41.84 92.73 -40.20
C GLY A 282 -42.98 92.17 -41.05
N SER A 283 -44.15 92.82 -40.98
CA SER A 283 -44.91 93.38 -42.12
C SER A 283 -46.02 94.28 -41.60
#